data_AF-A0A2C9M6D7-F1
#
_entry.id   AF-A0A2C9M6D7-F1
#
_cell.length_a   1.000
_cell.length_b   1.000
_cell.length_c   1.000
_cell.angle_alpha   90.00
_cell.angle_beta   90.00
_cell.angle_gamma   90.00
#
_symmetry.space_group_name_H-M   'P 1'
#
loop_
_entity.id
_entity.type
_entity.pdbx_description
1 polymer ?
#
loop_
_entity_poly.entity_id
_entity_poly.type
_entity_poly.pdbx_seq_one_letter_code
_entity_poly.pdbx_strand_id
1 'polypeptide(L)'
;FGRDKILDIESCPGRKLVIACDGSSGQAARLLGLTDEFLHSSCHAFGAVASMDRAELSSVPLAERRIHGLLFDLSAYGIELGDMDLSTGFSLKMFGSTRHRYMSLALPRTEGTLVRHMRLVLDRSMMRNIFVQCFNTCKWSNESALTEAWALRHLKFSPRLFDIKLFQRLETVAYFQDTDMFVLAEGEAARCCNFHTGKTGMVVVR
;
A
#
# COMPACT_ATOMS: atom_id res chain seq x y z
N PHE A 1 -26.09 1.66 4.08
CA PHE A 1 -26.99 0.51 4.18
C PHE A 1 -28.34 1.01 4.69
N GLY A 2 -29.39 0.97 3.85
CA GLY A 2 -30.74 1.38 4.25
C GLY A 2 -31.51 0.21 4.88
N ARG A 3 -32.54 0.50 5.70
CA ARG A 3 -33.37 -0.50 6.40
C ARG A 3 -33.97 -1.56 5.46
N ASP A 4 -34.35 -1.15 4.25
CA ASP A 4 -35.03 -2.01 3.29
C ASP A 4 -34.16 -3.19 2.84
N LYS A 5 -32.83 -2.99 2.75
CA LYS A 5 -31.86 -4.03 2.39
C LYS A 5 -31.52 -4.99 3.53
N ILE A 6 -31.90 -4.66 4.78
CA ILE A 6 -31.68 -5.52 5.94
C ILE A 6 -32.74 -6.63 5.96
N LEU A 7 -33.99 -6.30 5.62
CA LEU A 7 -35.10 -7.25 5.52
C LEU A 7 -34.82 -8.35 4.48
N ASP A 8 -34.18 -7.98 3.36
CA ASP A 8 -33.77 -8.95 2.33
C ASP A 8 -32.76 -9.97 2.87
N ILE A 9 -31.79 -9.54 3.69
CA ILE A 9 -30.80 -10.43 4.32
C ILE A 9 -31.46 -11.33 5.36
N GLU A 10 -32.43 -10.83 6.12
CA GLU A 10 -33.20 -11.62 7.08
C GLU A 10 -33.99 -12.74 6.38
N SER A 11 -34.54 -12.46 5.20
CA SER A 11 -35.30 -13.42 4.39
C SER A 11 -34.46 -14.53 3.72
N CYS A 12 -33.14 -14.35 3.60
CA CYS A 12 -32.26 -15.37 3.03
C CYS A 12 -32.20 -16.62 3.94
N PRO A 13 -32.57 -17.81 3.44
CA PRO A 13 -32.45 -19.05 4.22
C PRO A 13 -30.99 -19.50 4.32
N GLY A 14 -30.63 -20.09 5.48
CA GLY A 14 -29.31 -20.68 5.73
C GLY A 14 -28.31 -19.75 6.40
N ARG A 15 -27.07 -20.25 6.54
CA ARG A 15 -25.96 -19.55 7.20
C ARG A 15 -25.54 -18.31 6.45
N LYS A 16 -25.36 -17.20 7.17
CA LYS A 16 -25.06 -15.89 6.58
C LYS A 16 -23.62 -15.47 6.88
N LEU A 17 -22.97 -14.88 5.88
CA LEU A 17 -21.66 -14.25 6.01
C LEU A 17 -21.79 -12.76 5.68
N VAL A 18 -21.53 -11.89 6.65
CA VAL A 18 -21.52 -10.44 6.47
C VAL A 18 -20.08 -9.97 6.56
N ILE A 19 -19.62 -9.24 5.55
CA ILE A 19 -18.29 -8.62 5.55
C ILE A 19 -18.48 -7.10 5.72
N ALA A 20 -18.09 -6.59 6.89
CA ALA A 20 -18.13 -5.18 7.20
C ALA A 20 -16.83 -4.51 6.73
N CYS A 21 -16.92 -3.83 5.59
CA CYS A 21 -15.81 -3.07 4.97
C CYS A 21 -15.94 -1.56 5.25
N ASP A 22 -16.02 -1.15 6.51
CA ASP A 22 -16.31 0.24 6.90
C ASP A 22 -15.09 1.17 6.97
N GLY A 23 -13.92 0.67 6.54
CA GLY A 23 -12.72 1.48 6.27
C GLY A 23 -12.09 2.13 7.50
N SER A 24 -11.31 3.19 7.29
CA SER A 24 -10.46 3.82 8.32
C SER A 24 -11.22 4.50 9.46
N SER A 25 -12.49 4.86 9.26
CA SER A 25 -13.38 5.44 10.27
C SER A 25 -14.43 4.43 10.78
N GLY A 26 -14.27 3.16 10.43
CA GLY A 26 -15.19 2.08 10.76
C GLY A 26 -15.38 1.85 12.26
N GLN A 27 -16.60 1.54 12.67
CA GLN A 27 -16.97 1.21 14.06
C GLN A 27 -17.44 -0.25 14.19
N ALA A 28 -17.45 -1.03 13.11
CA ALA A 28 -17.99 -2.39 13.09
C ALA A 28 -17.33 -3.28 14.15
N ALA A 29 -16.00 -3.29 14.25
CA ALA A 29 -15.30 -4.09 15.26
C ALA A 29 -15.74 -3.75 16.69
N ARG A 30 -15.89 -2.45 17.00
CA ARG A 30 -16.35 -1.99 18.31
C ARG A 30 -17.81 -2.37 18.59
N LEU A 31 -18.69 -2.24 17.60
CA LEU A 31 -20.10 -2.63 17.71
C LEU A 31 -20.27 -4.14 17.91
N LEU A 32 -19.39 -4.92 17.31
CA LEU A 32 -19.36 -6.37 17.43
C LEU A 32 -18.69 -6.84 18.73
N GLY A 33 -18.18 -5.93 19.57
CA GLY A 33 -17.47 -6.27 20.80
C GLY A 33 -16.12 -6.96 20.56
N LEU A 34 -15.55 -6.87 19.35
CA LEU A 34 -14.24 -7.44 19.04
C LEU A 34 -13.16 -6.66 19.79
N THR A 35 -12.16 -7.38 20.32
CA THR A 35 -11.03 -6.76 21.02
C THR A 35 -10.22 -5.85 20.10
N ASP A 36 -9.66 -4.77 20.67
CA ASP A 36 -8.78 -3.83 19.95
C ASP A 36 -7.30 -4.24 20.02
N GLU A 37 -7.06 -5.55 20.11
CA GLU A 37 -5.72 -6.11 20.14
C GLU A 37 -5.21 -6.37 18.72
N PHE A 38 -3.95 -5.98 18.49
CA PHE A 38 -3.30 -6.08 17.20
C PHE A 38 -1.97 -6.82 17.29
N LEU A 39 -1.73 -7.70 16.33
CA LEU A 39 -0.42 -8.24 16.05
C LEU A 39 0.41 -7.21 15.28
N HIS A 40 1.59 -6.94 15.81
CA HIS A 40 2.60 -6.13 15.17
C HIS A 40 3.84 -6.98 14.90
N SER A 41 4.18 -7.17 13.63
CA SER A 41 5.40 -7.87 13.25
C SER A 41 6.16 -7.11 12.16
N SER A 42 7.49 -7.09 12.29
CA SER A 42 8.35 -6.53 11.23
C SER A 42 8.27 -7.42 10.00
N CYS A 43 8.18 -6.81 8.82
CA CYS A 43 8.21 -7.53 7.55
C CYS A 43 9.62 -7.64 6.98
N HIS A 44 10.64 -7.25 7.76
CA HIS A 44 12.04 -7.24 7.34
C HIS A 44 12.23 -6.53 5.99
N ALA A 45 11.52 -5.42 5.81
CA ALA A 45 11.58 -4.59 4.62
C ALA A 45 11.38 -3.11 4.98
N PHE A 46 11.92 -2.24 4.14
CA PHE A 46 11.71 -0.80 4.21
C PHE A 46 10.86 -0.35 3.03
N GLY A 47 10.02 0.66 3.25
CA GLY A 47 9.03 1.10 2.28
C GLY A 47 8.97 2.61 2.14
N ALA A 48 8.51 3.06 0.98
CA ALA A 48 8.08 4.42 0.74
C ALA A 48 6.86 4.41 -0.17
N VAL A 49 6.00 5.41 -0.04
CA VAL A 49 4.82 5.56 -0.89
C VAL A 49 4.77 6.92 -1.56
N ALA A 50 4.15 6.96 -2.72
CA ALA A 50 3.78 8.19 -3.39
C ALA A 50 2.36 8.11 -3.94
N SER A 51 1.73 9.27 -4.04
CA SER A 51 0.39 9.44 -4.57
C SER A 51 0.33 10.71 -5.40
N MET A 52 -0.51 10.68 -6.43
CA MET A 52 -0.80 11.84 -7.26
C MET A 52 -2.20 11.74 -7.85
N ASP A 53 -2.74 12.88 -8.26
CA ASP A 53 -4.00 12.93 -8.98
C ASP A 53 -3.76 12.63 -10.46
N ARG A 54 -4.71 11.93 -11.07
CA ARG A 54 -4.69 11.66 -12.51
C ARG A 54 -5.32 12.86 -13.22
N ALA A 55 -4.52 13.54 -14.04
CA ALA A 55 -5.00 14.64 -14.86
C ALA A 55 -6.07 14.16 -15.87
N GLU A 56 -5.94 12.91 -16.33
CA GLU A 56 -6.89 12.28 -17.25
C GLU A 56 -7.80 11.31 -16.51
N LEU A 57 -9.10 11.61 -16.51
CA LEU A 57 -10.12 10.74 -15.95
C LEU A 57 -10.35 9.56 -16.91
N SER A 58 -9.81 8.39 -16.58
CA SER A 58 -10.23 7.16 -17.25
C SER A 58 -11.53 6.66 -16.63
N SER A 59 -12.47 6.21 -17.46
CA SER A 59 -13.73 5.60 -17.02
C SER A 59 -13.52 4.29 -16.24
N VAL A 60 -12.36 3.65 -16.42
CA VAL A 60 -11.98 2.40 -15.77
C VAL A 60 -10.68 2.59 -14.99
N PRO A 61 -10.55 2.09 -13.75
CA PRO A 61 -9.28 2.04 -13.04
C PRO A 61 -8.20 1.30 -13.85
N LEU A 62 -6.96 1.78 -13.81
CA LEU A 62 -5.85 1.05 -14.42
C LEU A 62 -5.54 -0.20 -13.59
N ALA A 63 -5.20 -1.30 -14.28
CA ALA A 63 -4.77 -2.52 -13.63
C ALA A 63 -3.58 -2.27 -12.69
N GLU A 64 -3.44 -3.11 -11.66
CA GLU A 64 -2.26 -3.09 -10.81
C GLU A 64 -1.04 -3.61 -11.57
N ARG A 65 0.13 -2.98 -11.37
CA ARG A 65 1.41 -3.44 -11.92
C ARG A 65 2.44 -3.63 -10.82
N ARG A 66 3.21 -4.70 -10.93
CA ARG A 66 4.24 -5.11 -9.98
C ARG A 66 5.54 -5.35 -10.73
N ILE A 67 6.63 -4.81 -10.23
CA ILE A 67 7.96 -4.93 -10.82
C ILE A 67 8.97 -5.13 -9.68
N HIS A 68 9.94 -6.01 -9.88
CA HIS A 68 10.98 -6.33 -8.92
C HIS A 68 12.35 -6.09 -9.50
N GLY A 69 13.34 -5.88 -8.63
CA GLY A 69 14.73 -5.70 -9.06
C GLY A 69 14.97 -4.38 -9.80
N LEU A 70 14.18 -3.34 -9.51
CA LEU A 70 14.42 -2.01 -10.08
C LEU A 70 15.70 -1.41 -9.48
N LEU A 71 16.61 -1.02 -10.36
CA LEU A 71 17.85 -0.35 -10.01
C LEU A 71 17.78 1.10 -10.51
N PHE A 72 18.24 2.03 -9.68
CA PHE A 72 18.30 3.44 -10.00
C PHE A 72 19.74 3.89 -9.90
N ASP A 73 20.21 4.66 -10.87
CA ASP A 73 21.49 5.35 -10.75
C ASP A 73 21.34 6.49 -9.73
N LEU A 74 22.05 6.34 -8.61
CA LEU A 74 22.08 7.30 -7.51
C LEU A 74 23.47 7.93 -7.33
N SER A 75 24.34 7.79 -8.32
CA SER A 75 25.70 8.36 -8.31
C SER A 75 25.69 9.88 -8.10
N ALA A 76 24.68 10.57 -8.64
CA ALA A 76 24.47 12.01 -8.43
C ALA A 76 24.24 12.40 -6.95
N TYR A 77 23.90 11.44 -6.09
CA TYR A 77 23.75 11.63 -4.64
C TYR A 77 24.91 11.03 -3.85
N GLY A 78 26.02 10.68 -4.51
CA GLY A 78 27.19 10.07 -3.89
C GLY A 78 27.02 8.60 -3.54
N ILE A 79 26.02 7.91 -4.13
CA ILE A 79 25.78 6.48 -3.93
C ILE A 79 26.25 5.74 -5.18
N GLU A 80 27.48 5.23 -5.14
CA GLU A 80 28.01 4.37 -6.19
C GLU A 80 27.53 2.92 -6.00
N LEU A 81 26.86 2.38 -7.01
CA LEU A 81 26.28 1.03 -6.98
C LEU A 81 27.29 -0.07 -7.32
N GLY A 82 28.53 0.30 -7.67
CA GLY A 82 29.58 -0.61 -8.15
C GLY A 82 29.95 -1.73 -7.16
N ASP A 83 29.77 -1.48 -5.86
CA ASP A 83 30.05 -2.44 -4.79
C ASP A 83 28.78 -3.05 -4.16
N MET A 84 27.59 -2.75 -4.69
CA MET A 84 26.33 -3.26 -4.15
C MET A 84 26.02 -4.64 -4.72
N ASP A 85 25.68 -5.57 -3.83
CA ASP A 85 25.11 -6.86 -4.21
C ASP A 85 23.77 -6.61 -4.95
N LEU A 86 23.84 -6.64 -6.28
CA LEU A 86 22.75 -6.32 -7.23
C LEU A 86 21.53 -7.25 -7.10
N SER A 87 21.58 -8.22 -6.19
CA SER A 87 20.50 -9.15 -5.86
C SER A 87 19.30 -8.48 -5.16
N THR A 88 19.39 -7.21 -4.74
CA THR A 88 18.34 -6.53 -3.95
C THR A 88 17.88 -5.17 -4.50
N GLY A 89 17.38 -5.14 -5.74
CA GLY A 89 16.71 -3.95 -6.30
C GLY A 89 15.36 -3.65 -5.64
N PHE A 90 14.81 -2.46 -5.92
CA PHE A 90 13.50 -2.04 -5.43
C PHE A 90 12.39 -2.91 -6.01
N SER A 91 11.38 -3.18 -5.19
CA SER A 91 10.10 -3.70 -5.62
C SER A 91 9.09 -2.57 -5.70
N LEU A 92 8.50 -2.36 -6.88
CA LEU A 92 7.50 -1.34 -7.16
C LEU A 92 6.13 -1.99 -7.34
N LYS A 93 5.13 -1.39 -6.71
CA LYS A 93 3.71 -1.63 -6.99
C LYS A 93 3.07 -0.31 -7.43
N MET A 94 2.43 -0.31 -8.60
CA MET A 94 1.62 0.80 -9.11
C MET A 94 0.16 0.38 -9.14
N PHE A 95 -0.71 1.18 -8.54
CA PHE A 95 -2.15 0.92 -8.49
C PHE A 95 -2.89 2.25 -8.41
N GLY A 96 -4.21 2.24 -8.57
CA GLY A 96 -4.95 3.49 -8.58
C GLY A 96 -6.43 3.33 -8.82
N SER A 97 -7.14 4.43 -8.64
CA SER A 97 -8.53 4.57 -9.03
C SER A 97 -8.63 5.33 -10.36
N THR A 98 -9.85 5.72 -10.71
CA THR A 98 -10.09 6.65 -11.82
C THR A 98 -9.51 8.04 -11.56
N ARG A 99 -9.34 8.44 -10.29
CA ARG A 99 -8.89 9.79 -9.89
C ARG A 99 -7.47 9.84 -9.34
N HIS A 100 -7.01 8.79 -8.69
CA HIS A 100 -5.72 8.79 -7.99
C HIS A 100 -4.81 7.68 -8.49
N ARG A 101 -3.51 7.97 -8.48
CA ARG A 101 -2.44 7.03 -8.77
C ARG A 101 -1.55 6.90 -7.56
N TYR A 102 -1.24 5.66 -7.20
CA TYR A 102 -0.42 5.30 -6.04
C TYR A 102 0.77 4.46 -6.50
N MET A 103 1.89 4.68 -5.83
CA MET A 103 3.13 3.93 -6.00
C MET A 103 3.64 3.52 -4.62
N SER A 104 4.00 2.25 -4.48
CA SER A 104 4.65 1.71 -3.29
C SER A 104 5.98 1.12 -3.69
N LEU A 105 7.05 1.58 -3.05
CA LEU A 105 8.40 1.04 -3.18
C LEU A 105 8.76 0.25 -1.94
N ALA A 106 9.34 -0.92 -2.12
CA ALA A 106 9.85 -1.75 -1.04
C ALA A 106 11.28 -2.21 -1.33
N LEU A 107 12.09 -2.25 -0.26
CA LEU A 107 13.44 -2.81 -0.25
C LEU A 107 13.54 -3.83 0.88
N PRO A 108 14.26 -4.95 0.69
CA PRO A 108 14.60 -5.83 1.81
C PRO A 108 15.38 -5.06 2.88
N ARG A 109 15.16 -5.41 4.15
CA ARG A 109 15.93 -4.88 5.26
C ARG A 109 17.33 -5.50 5.23
N THR A 110 18.26 -4.79 4.63
CA THR A 110 19.69 -5.12 4.60
C THR A 110 20.48 -4.00 5.29
N GLU A 111 21.68 -4.30 5.77
CA GLU A 111 22.65 -3.29 6.25
C GLU A 111 23.40 -2.62 5.08
N GLY A 112 22.86 -2.72 3.86
CA GLY A 112 23.46 -2.18 2.66
C GLY A 112 23.54 -0.66 2.68
N THR A 113 24.60 -0.13 2.08
CA THR A 113 24.86 1.31 1.94
C THR A 113 23.65 2.06 1.40
N LEU A 114 22.94 1.51 0.41
CA LEU A 114 21.71 2.07 -0.15
C LEU A 114 20.61 2.27 0.92
N VAL A 115 20.28 1.23 1.67
CA VAL A 115 19.24 1.27 2.71
C VAL A 115 19.62 2.25 3.80
N ARG A 116 20.90 2.29 4.20
CA ARG A 116 21.40 3.25 5.19
C ARG A 116 21.25 4.68 4.71
N HIS A 117 21.64 5.00 3.48
CA HIS A 117 21.46 6.33 2.90
C HIS A 117 19.98 6.70 2.80
N MET A 118 19.13 5.80 2.33
CA MET A 118 17.70 6.08 2.15
C MET A 118 16.91 6.21 3.46
N ARG A 119 17.45 5.70 4.57
CA ARG A 119 16.89 5.89 5.92
C ARG A 119 17.37 7.16 6.60
N LEU A 120 18.64 7.52 6.39
CA LEU A 120 19.31 8.61 7.11
C LEU A 120 19.28 9.95 6.35
N VAL A 121 19.35 9.92 5.02
CA VAL A 121 19.45 11.12 4.18
C VAL A 121 18.06 11.71 3.96
N LEU A 122 17.90 12.97 4.39
CA LEU A 122 16.65 13.75 4.36
C LEU A 122 16.39 14.47 3.03
N ASP A 123 17.13 14.11 1.96
CA ASP A 123 16.98 14.80 0.69
C ASP A 123 15.66 14.39 0.00
N ARG A 124 14.65 15.25 0.19
CA ARG A 124 13.34 15.12 -0.44
C ARG A 124 13.42 15.08 -1.96
N SER A 125 14.47 15.66 -2.56
CA SER A 125 14.66 15.65 -4.01
C SER A 125 14.99 14.25 -4.52
N MET A 126 15.84 13.51 -3.81
CA MET A 126 16.20 12.13 -4.17
C MET A 126 14.97 11.21 -4.19
N MET A 127 14.16 11.20 -3.11
CA MET A 127 12.94 10.38 -3.07
C MET A 127 11.95 10.75 -4.17
N ARG A 128 11.76 12.04 -4.44
CA ARG A 128 10.91 12.51 -5.54
C ARG A 128 11.42 11.98 -6.88
N ASN A 129 12.72 12.11 -7.14
CA ASN A 129 13.35 11.71 -8.40
C ASN A 129 13.27 10.19 -8.61
N ILE A 130 13.44 9.40 -7.56
CA ILE A 130 13.19 7.95 -7.60
C ILE A 130 11.74 7.66 -8.03
N PHE A 131 10.74 8.29 -7.42
CA PHE A 131 9.34 8.07 -7.80
C PHE A 131 9.01 8.54 -9.22
N VAL A 132 9.59 9.65 -9.67
CA VAL A 132 9.43 10.13 -11.05
C VAL A 132 10.03 9.14 -12.04
N GLN A 133 11.24 8.65 -11.79
CA GLN A 133 11.88 7.62 -12.62
C GLN A 133 11.08 6.31 -12.60
N CYS A 134 10.64 5.85 -11.43
CA CYS A 134 9.78 4.67 -11.29
C CYS A 134 8.54 4.79 -12.19
N PHE A 135 7.82 5.91 -12.07
CA PHE A 135 6.62 6.12 -12.85
C PHE A 135 6.94 6.15 -14.34
N ASN A 136 7.91 6.95 -14.77
CA ASN A 136 8.21 7.12 -16.20
C ASN A 136 8.68 5.84 -16.88
N THR A 137 9.41 4.98 -16.16
CA THR A 137 9.84 3.67 -16.65
C THR A 137 8.70 2.66 -16.68
N CYS A 138 7.76 2.74 -15.73
CA CYS A 138 6.80 1.67 -15.48
C CYS A 138 5.34 2.02 -15.83
N LYS A 139 5.07 3.27 -16.22
CA LYS A 139 3.74 3.76 -16.61
C LYS A 139 3.16 3.00 -17.79
N TRP A 140 1.85 3.13 -17.98
CA TRP A 140 1.19 2.61 -19.15
C TRP A 140 1.39 3.54 -20.35
N SER A 141 1.16 3.03 -21.55
CA SER A 141 1.30 3.79 -22.81
C SER A 141 0.34 4.99 -22.88
N ASN A 142 -0.80 4.91 -22.21
CA ASN A 142 -1.80 5.98 -22.12
C ASN A 142 -1.53 7.01 -21.03
N GLU A 143 -0.52 6.84 -20.18
CA GLU A 143 -0.17 7.83 -19.15
C GLU A 143 0.92 8.77 -19.69
N SER A 144 0.77 10.09 -19.48
CA SER A 144 1.82 11.07 -19.77
C SER A 144 3.02 10.89 -18.84
N ALA A 145 4.24 11.09 -19.33
CA ALA A 145 5.43 11.12 -18.48
C ALA A 145 5.35 12.27 -17.47
N LEU A 146 5.80 12.02 -16.24
CA LEU A 146 5.95 13.03 -15.21
C LEU A 146 7.22 13.84 -15.46
N THR A 147 7.09 15.16 -15.37
CA THR A 147 8.23 16.08 -15.35
C THR A 147 8.58 16.44 -13.91
N GLU A 148 9.83 16.82 -13.67
CA GLU A 148 10.26 17.26 -12.33
C GLU A 148 9.47 18.48 -11.84
N ALA A 149 9.21 19.43 -12.75
CA ALA A 149 8.43 20.64 -12.47
C ALA A 149 7.00 20.31 -12.03
N TRP A 150 6.37 19.31 -12.64
CA TRP A 150 5.05 18.85 -12.25
C TRP A 150 5.09 18.10 -10.91
N ALA A 151 6.06 17.19 -10.75
CA ALA A 151 6.20 16.39 -9.54
C ALA A 151 6.42 17.26 -8.29
N LEU A 152 7.12 18.39 -8.42
CA LEU A 152 7.31 19.36 -7.34
C LEU A 152 6.00 19.89 -6.73
N ARG A 153 4.92 19.99 -7.53
CA ARG A 153 3.65 20.60 -7.11
C ARG A 153 2.55 19.57 -6.82
N HIS A 154 2.60 18.43 -7.48
CA HIS A 154 1.48 17.49 -7.50
C HIS A 154 1.80 16.11 -6.92
N LEU A 155 3.08 15.73 -6.79
CA LEU A 155 3.46 14.45 -6.22
C LEU A 155 3.54 14.56 -4.69
N LYS A 156 2.70 13.80 -4.00
CA LYS A 156 2.80 13.61 -2.55
C LYS A 156 3.56 12.31 -2.29
N PHE A 157 4.62 12.33 -1.51
CA PHE A 157 5.46 11.15 -1.31
C PHE A 157 6.09 11.11 0.09
N SER A 158 6.49 9.91 0.51
CA SER A 158 7.27 9.70 1.73
C SER A 158 8.69 10.24 1.54
N PRO A 159 9.15 11.17 2.40
CA PRO A 159 10.47 11.80 2.23
C PRO A 159 11.65 10.90 2.60
N ARG A 160 11.39 9.73 3.20
CA ARG A 160 12.36 8.73 3.62
C ARG A 160 11.71 7.35 3.65
N LEU A 161 12.53 6.32 3.68
CA LEU A 161 12.06 4.96 3.94
C LEU A 161 11.55 4.80 5.37
N PHE A 162 10.48 4.02 5.54
CA PHE A 162 9.94 3.61 6.83
C PHE A 162 9.93 2.08 6.97
N ASP A 163 9.95 1.60 8.20
CA ASP A 163 9.91 0.16 8.49
C ASP A 163 8.53 -0.38 8.11
N ILE A 164 8.52 -1.38 7.23
CA ILE A 164 7.29 -2.05 6.81
C ILE A 164 6.93 -3.05 7.91
N LYS A 165 5.79 -2.82 8.55
CA LYS A 165 5.26 -3.67 9.62
C LYS A 165 3.91 -4.24 9.21
N LEU A 166 3.68 -5.51 9.48
CA LEU A 166 2.37 -6.13 9.40
C LEU A 166 1.56 -5.65 10.60
N PHE A 167 0.36 -5.17 10.31
CA PHE A 167 -0.61 -4.75 11.31
C PHE A 167 -1.92 -5.50 11.07
N GLN A 168 -2.25 -6.42 11.99
CA GLN A 168 -3.43 -7.29 11.87
C GLN A 168 -4.18 -7.37 13.20
N ARG A 169 -5.51 -7.20 13.18
CA ARG A 169 -6.37 -7.41 14.36
C ARG A 169 -6.39 -8.90 14.71
N LEU A 170 -6.29 -9.24 15.99
CA LEU A 170 -6.31 -10.64 16.42
C LEU A 170 -7.68 -11.28 16.21
N GLU A 171 -8.74 -10.56 16.57
CA GLU A 171 -10.13 -11.02 16.40
C GLU A 171 -10.82 -10.22 15.30
N THR A 172 -11.22 -10.89 14.23
CA THR A 172 -11.88 -10.26 13.09
C THR A 172 -13.28 -10.78 12.85
N VAL A 173 -13.75 -11.75 13.64
CA VAL A 173 -15.00 -12.48 13.39
C VAL A 173 -15.85 -12.52 14.65
N ALA A 174 -17.13 -12.17 14.51
CA ALA A 174 -18.16 -12.41 15.51
C ALA A 174 -19.19 -13.41 14.96
N TYR A 175 -19.67 -14.32 15.81
CA TYR A 175 -20.73 -15.27 15.46
C TYR A 175 -21.98 -14.99 16.30
N PHE A 176 -23.11 -14.84 15.62
CA PHE A 176 -24.43 -14.64 16.23
C PHE A 176 -25.26 -15.91 16.07
N GLN A 177 -25.40 -16.64 17.17
CA GLN A 177 -26.09 -17.93 17.21
C GLN A 177 -27.58 -17.80 16.85
N ASP A 178 -28.26 -16.78 17.36
CA ASP A 178 -29.70 -16.58 17.14
C ASP A 178 -30.06 -16.39 15.66
N THR A 179 -29.11 -15.90 14.86
CA THR A 179 -29.30 -15.59 13.43
C THR A 179 -28.48 -16.48 12.50
N ASP A 180 -27.73 -17.47 13.02
CA ASP A 180 -26.71 -18.28 12.30
C ASP A 180 -25.86 -17.41 11.34
N MET A 181 -25.29 -16.34 11.88
CA MET A 181 -24.59 -15.31 11.11
C MET A 181 -23.16 -15.12 11.59
N PHE A 182 -22.23 -15.15 10.65
CA PHE A 182 -20.85 -14.73 10.85
C PHE A 182 -20.69 -13.30 10.33
N VAL A 183 -20.11 -12.43 11.15
CA VAL A 183 -19.77 -11.06 10.77
C VAL A 183 -18.27 -10.88 10.84
N LEU A 184 -17.67 -10.55 9.71
CA LEU A 184 -16.23 -10.28 9.59
C LEU A 184 -16.00 -8.77 9.53
N ALA A 185 -15.21 -8.26 10.45
CA ALA A 185 -14.78 -6.86 10.49
C ALA A 185 -13.49 -6.66 9.67
N GLU A 186 -13.65 -6.61 8.35
CA GLU A 186 -12.58 -6.33 7.36
C GLU A 186 -12.50 -4.81 7.09
N GLY A 187 -12.12 -4.02 8.09
CA GLY A 187 -11.96 -2.55 7.96
C GLY A 187 -10.51 -2.07 8.12
N GLU A 188 -9.71 -2.80 8.90
CA GLU A 188 -8.33 -2.45 9.26
C GLU A 188 -7.32 -2.78 8.15
N ALA A 189 -7.52 -3.87 7.41
CA ALA A 189 -6.68 -4.25 6.28
C ALA A 189 -6.69 -3.18 5.16
N ALA A 190 -7.78 -2.41 5.06
CA ALA A 190 -7.91 -1.26 4.17
C ALA A 190 -7.10 -0.02 4.62
N ARG A 191 -6.62 0.04 5.87
CA ARG A 191 -5.83 1.18 6.40
C ARG A 191 -4.41 1.25 5.86
N CYS A 192 -3.99 0.25 5.12
CA CYS A 192 -2.58 -0.07 5.05
C CYS A 192 -2.06 -0.02 3.63
N CYS A 193 -0.95 0.67 3.46
CA CYS A 193 -0.16 0.62 2.24
C CYS A 193 0.26 -0.82 2.02
N ASN A 194 -0.24 -1.39 0.94
CA ASN A 194 0.08 -2.74 0.57
C ASN A 194 1.38 -2.74 -0.24
N PHE A 195 2.44 -3.28 0.35
CA PHE A 195 3.74 -3.45 -0.29
C PHE A 195 3.83 -4.84 -0.89
N HIS A 196 4.34 -4.86 -2.12
CA HIS A 196 4.71 -6.10 -2.77
C HIS A 196 6.23 -6.23 -2.71
N THR A 197 6.72 -7.10 -1.84
CA THR A 197 8.16 -7.29 -1.60
C THR A 197 8.81 -8.35 -2.50
N GLY A 198 8.05 -8.93 -3.43
CA GLY A 198 8.49 -10.04 -4.30
C GLY A 198 8.62 -11.39 -3.57
N LYS A 199 8.37 -11.42 -2.27
CA LYS A 199 8.22 -12.64 -1.47
C LYS A 199 6.74 -13.03 -1.41
N THR A 200 6.43 -14.31 -1.20
CA THR A 200 5.07 -14.82 -1.02
C THR A 200 4.42 -14.17 0.21
N GLY A 201 3.66 -13.11 0.00
CA GLY A 201 2.95 -12.40 1.06
C GLY A 201 2.61 -10.96 0.68
N MET A 202 1.38 -10.57 0.98
CA MET A 202 0.89 -9.20 0.89
C MET A 202 1.22 -8.48 2.19
N VAL A 203 1.96 -7.37 2.13
CA VAL A 203 2.44 -6.71 3.35
C VAL A 203 1.72 -5.39 3.57
N VAL A 204 1.15 -5.20 4.75
CA VAL A 204 0.08 -4.24 5.05
C VAL A 204 0.58 -3.30 6.16
N VAL A 205 0.88 -2.02 5.85
CA VAL A 205 1.47 -1.03 6.80
C VAL A 205 0.65 0.26 6.98
N ARG A 206 0.47 0.71 8.23
CA ARG A 206 -0.06 2.04 8.60
C ARG A 206 0.93 3.17 8.39
#